data_AF-A0A938IPE2-F1
#
_entry.id   AF-A0A938IPE2-F1
#
_cell.length_a   1.000
_cell.length_b   1.000
_cell.length_c   1.000
_cell.angle_alpha   90.00
_cell.angle_beta   90.00
_cell.angle_gamma   90.00
#
_symmetry.space_group_name_H-M   'P 1'
#
loop_
_entity.id
_entity.type
_entity.pdbx_description
1 polymer ?
#
loop_
_entity_poly.entity_id
_entity_poly.type
_entity_poly.pdbx_seq_one_letter_code
_entity_poly.pdbx_strand_id
1 'polypeptide(L)'
;MEAASAIELCRQAVFTSLLIGAPLLLVGLLAGLLIGLLQAVTQVQDQTVSFVPKAVAMVVAMALSLPWLLQRMTEYTESLIRDIPQVITGG
;
A
#
# COMPACT_ATOMS: atom_id res chain seq x y z
N MET A 1 28.15 -10.65 1.97
CA MET A 1 26.86 -10.19 2.52
C MET A 1 26.87 -10.45 4.01
N GLU A 2 27.18 -9.44 4.83
CA GLU A 2 26.93 -9.56 6.27
C GLU A 2 25.42 -9.70 6.51
N ALA A 3 25.01 -10.57 7.44
CA ALA A 3 23.61 -10.80 7.76
C ALA A 3 22.87 -9.49 8.15
N ALA A 4 23.57 -8.53 8.75
CA ALA A 4 23.03 -7.23 9.10
C ALA A 4 22.56 -6.42 7.87
N SER A 5 23.33 -6.44 6.78
CA SER A 5 22.98 -5.71 5.55
C SER A 5 21.76 -6.30 4.86
N ALA A 6 21.60 -7.63 4.89
CA ALA A 6 20.41 -8.30 4.36
C ALA A 6 19.15 -7.98 5.18
N ILE A 7 19.28 -7.92 6.51
CA ILE A 7 18.17 -7.55 7.41
C ILE A 7 17.72 -6.11 7.14
N GLU A 8 18.65 -5.18 6.95
CA GLU A 8 18.30 -3.78 6.68
C GLU A 8 17.58 -3.62 5.34
N LEU A 9 18.03 -4.34 4.30
CA LEU A 9 17.37 -4.35 2.99
C LEU A 9 15.93 -4.88 3.09
N CYS A 10 15.73 -5.98 3.81
CA CYS A 10 14.40 -6.53 4.08
C CYS A 10 13.51 -5.56 4.87
N ARG A 11 14.06 -4.90 5.89
CA ARG A 11 13.34 -3.89 6.68
C ARG A 11 12.87 -2.74 5.78
N GLN A 12 13.74 -2.23 4.92
CA GLN A 12 13.43 -1.12 4.01
C GLN A 12 12.40 -1.53 2.95
N ALA A 13 12.47 -2.76 2.44
CA ALA A 13 11.47 -3.32 1.53
C ALA A 13 10.08 -3.41 2.16
N VAL A 14 9.99 -3.91 3.40
CA VAL A 14 8.73 -4.03 4.14
C VAL A 14 8.16 -2.64 4.45
N PHE A 15 9.00 -1.70 4.88
CA PHE A 15 8.57 -0.33 5.17
C PHE A 15 8.02 0.37 3.91
N THR A 16 8.72 0.22 2.78
CA THR A 16 8.30 0.78 1.51
C THR A 16 6.96 0.17 1.06
N SER A 17 6.82 -1.15 1.17
CA SER A 17 5.56 -1.84 0.84
C SER A 17 4.40 -1.39 1.73
N LEU A 18 4.64 -1.18 3.02
CA LEU A 18 3.64 -0.67 3.96
C LEU A 18 3.23 0.77 3.61
N LEU A 19 4.20 1.63 3.27
CA LEU A 19 3.94 3.01 2.89
C LEU A 19 3.08 3.07 1.61
N ILE A 20 3.43 2.26 0.61
CA ILE A 20 2.69 2.10 -0.64
C ILE A 20 1.26 1.58 -0.38
N GLY A 21 1.10 0.62 0.54
CA GLY A 21 -0.21 0.08 0.90
C GLY A 21 -1.08 1.01 1.77
N ALA A 22 -0.47 1.92 2.52
CA ALA A 22 -1.15 2.80 3.47
C ALA A 22 -2.36 3.57 2.91
N PRO A 23 -2.29 4.29 1.76
CA PRO A 23 -3.44 5.02 1.23
C PRO A 23 -4.61 4.10 0.86
N LEU A 24 -4.33 2.92 0.30
CA LEU A 24 -5.35 1.95 -0.08
C LEU A 24 -6.01 1.32 1.15
N LEU A 25 -5.21 0.98 2.18
CA LEU A 25 -5.70 0.45 3.45
C LEU A 25 -6.58 1.47 4.18
N LEU A 26 -6.16 2.74 4.21
CA LEU A 26 -6.89 3.81 4.90
C LEU A 26 -8.24 4.08 4.23
N VAL A 27 -8.29 4.12 2.89
CA VAL A 27 -9.56 4.24 2.18
C VAL A 27 -10.43 2.99 2.36
N GLY A 28 -9.85 1.79 2.28
CA GLY A 28 -10.58 0.55 2.50
C GLY A 28 -11.20 0.47 3.89
N LEU A 29 -10.48 0.94 4.91
CA LEU A 29 -10.95 1.05 6.30
C LEU A 29 -12.12 2.03 6.40
N LEU A 30 -11.95 3.27 5.92
CA LEU A 30 -12.98 4.31 6.00
C LEU A 30 -14.24 3.93 5.21
N ALA A 31 -14.08 3.46 3.97
CA ALA A 31 -15.20 3.03 3.15
C ALA A 31 -15.91 1.82 3.76
N GLY A 32 -15.16 0.83 4.27
CA GLY A 32 -15.73 -0.33 4.95
C GLY A 32 -16.50 0.05 6.21
N LEU A 33 -15.97 0.97 7.00
CA LEU A 33 -16.62 1.48 8.21
C LEU A 33 -17.92 2.24 7.88
N LEU A 34 -17.85 3.18 6.94
CA LEU A 34 -19.01 4.00 6.55
C LEU A 34 -20.12 3.12 5.95
N ILE A 35 -19.77 2.22 5.03
CA ILE A 35 -20.75 1.33 4.39
C ILE A 35 -21.31 0.32 5.39
N GLY A 36 -20.47 -0.23 6.27
CA GLY A 36 -20.91 -1.13 7.34
C GLY A 36 -21.90 -0.47 8.30
N LEU A 37 -21.66 0.81 8.65
CA LEU A 37 -22.58 1.59 9.46
C LEU A 37 -23.92 1.83 8.74
N LEU A 38 -23.89 2.17 7.45
CA LEU A 38 -25.10 2.34 6.64
C LEU A 38 -25.89 1.03 6.51
N GLN A 39 -25.21 -0.11 6.33
CA GLN A 39 -25.86 -1.43 6.34
C GLN A 39 -26.53 -1.72 7.69
N ALA A 40 -25.86 -1.41 8.80
CA ALA A 40 -26.39 -1.65 10.14
C ALA A 40 -27.62 -0.78 10.44
N VAL A 41 -27.60 0.51 10.08
CA VAL A 41 -28.70 1.46 10.33
C VAL A 41 -29.91 1.18 9.44
N THR A 42 -29.69 0.78 8.18
CA THR A 42 -30.79 0.57 7.21
C THR A 42 -31.35 -0.86 7.23
N GLN A 43 -30.76 -1.77 8.02
CA GLN A 43 -31.08 -3.20 8.07
C GLN A 43 -31.00 -3.94 6.72
N VAL A 44 -30.35 -3.36 5.71
CA VAL A 44 -30.15 -3.99 4.39
C VAL A 44 -28.94 -4.92 4.47
N GLN A 45 -29.18 -6.23 4.57
CA GLN A 45 -28.14 -7.27 4.59
C GLN A 45 -27.79 -7.83 3.20
N ASP A 46 -28.19 -7.15 2.12
CA ASP A 46 -27.84 -7.58 0.77
C ASP A 46 -26.35 -7.30 0.49
N GLN A 47 -25.57 -8.37 0.33
CA GLN A 47 -24.13 -8.27 0.14
C GLN A 47 -23.75 -7.51 -1.15
N THR A 48 -24.62 -7.53 -2.16
CA THR A 48 -24.38 -6.89 -3.45
C THR A 48 -24.37 -5.36 -3.35
N VAL A 49 -25.27 -4.81 -2.51
CA VAL A 49 -25.47 -3.36 -2.35
C VAL A 49 -24.28 -2.70 -1.62
N SER A 50 -23.61 -3.41 -0.72
CA SER A 50 -22.42 -2.92 -0.01
C SER A 50 -21.13 -3.10 -0.80
N PHE A 51 -21.09 -4.09 -1.69
CA PHE A 51 -19.91 -4.36 -2.50
C PHE A 51 -19.60 -3.23 -3.48
N VAL A 52 -20.61 -2.71 -4.18
CA VAL A 52 -20.41 -1.71 -5.26
C VAL A 52 -19.84 -0.39 -4.74
N PRO A 53 -20.41 0.29 -3.72
CA PRO A 53 -19.87 1.55 -3.22
C PRO A 53 -18.45 1.39 -2.67
N LYS A 54 -18.17 0.25 -2.02
CA LYS A 54 -16.84 -0.04 -1.47
C LYS A 54 -15.81 -0.21 -2.58
N ALA A 55 -16.15 -0.96 -3.62
CA ALA A 55 -15.27 -1.17 -4.77
C ALA A 55 -14.96 0.15 -5.50
N VAL A 56 -15.98 0.99 -5.73
CA VAL A 56 -15.79 2.32 -6.34
C VAL A 56 -14.86 3.18 -5.49
N ALA A 57 -15.04 3.22 -4.17
CA ALA A 57 -14.16 3.96 -3.27
C ALA A 57 -12.70 3.49 -3.35
N MET A 58 -12.46 2.16 -3.38
CA MET A 58 -11.12 1.60 -3.52
C MET A 58 -10.48 1.92 -4.88
N VAL A 59 -11.25 1.84 -5.97
CA VAL A 59 -10.76 2.18 -7.32
C VAL A 59 -10.39 3.66 -7.42
N VAL A 60 -11.23 4.55 -6.89
CA VAL A 60 -10.94 6.00 -6.87
C VAL A 60 -9.68 6.30 -6.06
N ALA A 61 -9.54 5.70 -4.88
CA ALA A 61 -8.32 5.88 -4.07
C ALA A 61 -7.08 5.32 -4.76
N MET A 62 -7.18 4.18 -5.44
CA MET A 62 -6.08 3.63 -6.22
C MET A 62 -5.70 4.55 -7.38
N ALA A 63 -6.68 5.10 -8.11
CA ALA A 63 -6.44 6.03 -9.20
C ALA A 63 -5.76 7.33 -8.72
N LEU A 64 -6.20 7.88 -7.58
CA LEU A 64 -5.61 9.08 -6.99
C LEU A 64 -4.21 8.86 -6.41
N SER A 65 -3.97 7.68 -5.82
CA SER A 65 -2.66 7.33 -5.27
C SER A 65 -1.67 6.81 -6.33
N LEU A 66 -2.14 6.47 -7.53
CA LEU A 66 -1.33 5.92 -8.63
C LEU A 66 -0.04 6.72 -8.93
N PRO A 67 -0.06 8.04 -9.17
CA PRO A 67 1.17 8.78 -9.45
C PRO A 67 2.16 8.73 -8.29
N TRP A 68 1.66 8.78 -7.06
CA TRP A 68 2.48 8.71 -5.85
C TRP A 68 3.08 7.32 -5.63
N LEU A 69 2.30 6.25 -5.88
CA LEU A 69 2.77 4.86 -5.81
C LEU A 69 3.93 4.63 -6.79
N LEU A 70 3.79 5.13 -8.01
CA LEU A 70 4.83 5.03 -9.04
C LEU A 70 6.09 5.79 -8.62
N GLN A 71 5.97 7.02 -8.12
CA GLN A 71 7.12 7.78 -7.61
C GLN A 71 7.88 7.00 -6.53
N ARG A 72 7.19 6.43 -5.54
CA ARG A 72 7.82 5.64 -4.46
C ARG A 72 8.50 4.37 -4.95
N MET A 73 7.89 3.66 -5.90
CA MET A 73 8.49 2.47 -6.50
C MET A 73 9.76 2.81 -7.29
N THR A 74 9.74 3.91 -8.04
CA THR A 74 10.92 4.38 -8.79
C THR A 74 12.03 4.84 -7.84
N GLU A 75 11.72 5.65 -6.83
CA GLU A 75 12.69 6.10 -5.80
C GLU A 75 13.38 4.90 -5.11
N TYR A 76 12.58 3.91 -4.69
CA TYR A 76 13.12 2.72 -4.05
C TYR A 76 14.01 1.91 -4.99
N THR A 77 13.60 1.77 -6.26
CA THR A 77 14.36 1.04 -7.27
C THR A 77 15.68 1.75 -7.61
N GLU A 78 15.67 3.08 -7.71
CA GLU A 78 16.88 3.88 -7.90
C GLU A 78 17.85 3.77 -6.72
N SER A 79 17.34 3.81 -5.48
CA SER A 79 18.16 3.61 -4.28
C SER A 79 18.80 2.22 -4.30
N LEU A 80 18.00 1.17 -4.56
CA LEU A 80 18.53 -0.19 -4.64
C LEU A 80 19.63 -0.32 -5.69
N ILE A 81 19.44 0.22 -6.89
CA ILE A 81 20.44 0.14 -7.96
C ILE A 81 21.72 0.92 -7.59
N ARG A 82 21.61 2.06 -6.90
CA ARG A 82 22.77 2.82 -6.40
C ARG A 82 23.53 2.09 -5.29
N ASP A 83 22.82 1.33 -4.47
CA ASP A 83 23.40 0.63 -3.33
C ASP A 83 24.01 -0.74 -3.72
N ILE A 84 23.59 -1.33 -4.85
CA ILE A 84 24.15 -2.59 -5.39
C ILE A 84 25.69 -2.56 -5.49
N PRO A 85 26.34 -1.55 -6.12
CA PRO A 85 27.80 -1.44 -6.14
C PRO A 85 28.43 -1.44 -4.74
N GLN A 86 27.84 -0.77 -3.76
CA GLN A 86 28.37 -0.71 -2.39
C GLN A 86 28.31 -2.09 -1.70
N VAL A 87 27.26 -2.86 -1.95
CA VAL A 87 27.09 -4.21 -1.40
C VAL A 87 28.08 -5.22 -2.03
N ILE A 88 28.50 -5.00 -3.27
CA ILE A 88 29.41 -5.90 -4.00
C ILE A 88 30.87 -5.51 -3.83
N THR A 89 31.20 -4.22 -3.82
CA THR A 89 32.60 -3.73 -3.76
C THR A 89 33.23 -3.89 -2.38
N GLY A 90 32.45 -4.22 -1.34
CA GLY A 90 32.98 -4.61 -0.03
C GLY A 90 33.70 -3.46 0.67
N GLY A 91 32.94 -2.67 1.44
CA GLY A 91 33.48 -2.13 2.69
C GLY A 91 33.61 -3.23 3.71
#